data_AF-A0A519KW13-F1
#
_entry.id   AF-A0A519KW13-F1
#
_cell.length_a   1.000
_cell.length_b   1.000
_cell.length_c   1.000
_cell.angle_alpha   90.00
_cell.angle_beta   90.00
_cell.angle_gamma   90.00
#
_symmetry.space_group_name_H-M   'P 1'
#
loop_
_entity.id
_entity.type
_entity.pdbx_description
1 polymer ?
#
loop_
_entity_poly.entity_id
_entity_poly.type
_entity_poly.pdbx_seq_one_letter_code
_entity_poly.pdbx_strand_id
1 'polypeptide(L)'
;MSPDPYPGSATGRPEVRIHVGQGEHHISADPNVMLTTVLGSCVAACLTDPLAGVGGMNHFLLPDGAGAGTDAGRRYGAYAMELLINELIKAGARRERLEAKLFGGGRMFDSLR
;
A
#
# COMPACT_ATOMS: atom_id res chain seq x y z
N MET A 1 23.14 -3.80 -7.57
CA MET A 1 22.22 -2.73 -7.12
C MET A 1 21.48 -2.23 -8.34
N SER A 2 20.19 -2.54 -8.47
CA SER A 2 19.34 -1.85 -9.46
C SER A 2 19.31 -0.37 -9.08
N PRO A 3 19.38 0.59 -10.03
CA PRO A 3 19.11 1.99 -9.72
C PRO A 3 17.74 2.10 -9.06
N ASP A 4 17.61 3.02 -8.10
CA ASP A 4 16.33 3.31 -7.46
C ASP A 4 15.35 3.79 -8.54
N PRO A 5 14.25 3.06 -8.80
CA PRO A 5 13.30 3.43 -9.86
C PRO A 5 12.54 4.73 -9.54
N TYR A 6 12.69 5.28 -8.33
CA TYR A 6 12.06 6.54 -7.92
C TYR A 6 13.14 7.58 -7.63
N PRO A 7 13.57 8.36 -8.64
CA PRO A 7 14.51 9.46 -8.41
C PRO A 7 13.88 10.42 -7.39
N GLY A 8 14.62 10.72 -6.32
CA GLY A 8 14.12 11.56 -5.23
C GLY A 8 13.65 12.94 -5.72
N SER A 9 12.76 13.57 -4.94
CA SER A 9 12.16 14.90 -5.17
C SER A 9 11.83 15.26 -6.63
N ALA A 10 10.57 15.10 -7.01
CA ALA A 10 10.08 15.55 -8.31
C ALA A 10 10.10 17.09 -8.49
N THR A 11 10.30 17.87 -7.43
CA THR A 11 10.09 19.34 -7.47
C THR A 11 11.25 20.18 -6.90
N GLY A 12 12.38 19.56 -6.56
CA GLY A 12 13.50 20.23 -5.89
C GLY A 12 13.26 20.51 -4.39
N ARG A 13 12.06 20.22 -3.86
CA ARG A 13 11.76 20.21 -2.42
C ARG A 13 12.24 18.91 -1.76
N PRO A 14 12.72 18.91 -0.52
CA PRO A 14 13.12 17.66 0.14
C PRO A 14 11.98 16.64 0.16
N GLU A 15 12.32 15.37 -0.10
CA GLU A 15 11.39 14.26 -0.01
C GLU A 15 10.89 14.07 1.43
N VAL A 16 9.58 13.90 1.59
CA VAL A 16 8.94 13.62 2.87
C VAL A 16 8.56 12.14 2.91
N ARG A 17 9.19 11.39 3.80
CA ARG A 17 8.88 9.97 4.00
C ARG A 17 7.81 9.80 5.06
N ILE A 18 6.74 9.08 4.71
CA ILE A 18 5.66 8.73 5.62
C ILE A 18 5.68 7.22 5.78
N HIS A 19 5.82 6.74 7.01
CA HIS A 19 5.72 5.32 7.32
C HIS A 19 4.25 4.94 7.50
N VAL A 20 3.81 3.88 6.83
CA VAL A 20 2.46 3.31 6.97
C VAL A 20 2.58 2.01 7.74
N GLY A 21 2.09 2.03 8.97
CA GLY A 21 2.11 0.90 9.89
C GLY A 21 1.03 -0.14 9.60
N GLN A 22 1.13 -1.28 10.26
CA GLN A 22 0.13 -2.35 10.16
C GLN A 22 -1.24 -1.87 10.66
N GLY A 23 -2.28 -2.09 9.84
CA GLY A 23 -3.64 -1.64 10.09
C GLY A 23 -3.93 -0.21 9.64
N GLU A 24 -2.94 0.50 9.08
CA GLU A 24 -3.06 1.88 8.63
C GLU A 24 -3.17 1.96 7.09
N HIS A 25 -3.67 3.10 6.63
CA HIS A 25 -3.58 3.53 5.25
C HIS A 25 -3.26 5.02 5.19
N HIS A 26 -2.67 5.45 4.07
CA HIS A 26 -2.35 6.84 3.82
C HIS A 26 -2.49 7.16 2.34
N ILE A 27 -3.01 8.35 2.02
CA ILE A 27 -3.11 8.88 0.66
C ILE A 27 -2.37 10.21 0.55
N SER A 28 -1.83 10.53 -0.62
CA SER A 28 -1.20 11.80 -0.91
C SER A 28 -1.29 12.14 -2.40
N ALA A 29 -1.39 13.44 -2.69
CA ALA A 29 -1.19 14.00 -4.02
C ALA A 29 0.08 14.87 -4.11
N ASP A 30 0.87 14.98 -3.02
CA ASP A 30 2.16 15.69 -3.06
C ASP A 30 3.21 14.77 -3.71
N PRO A 31 3.79 15.16 -4.87
CA PRO A 31 4.78 14.36 -5.58
C PRO A 31 6.13 14.25 -4.86
N ASN A 32 6.31 14.93 -3.72
CA ASN A 32 7.49 14.80 -2.86
C ASN A 32 7.24 13.85 -1.67
N VAL A 33 6.05 13.28 -1.53
CA VAL A 33 5.75 12.31 -0.48
C VAL A 33 6.08 10.91 -0.95
N MET A 34 6.90 10.20 -0.17
CA MET A 34 7.20 8.79 -0.35
C MET A 34 6.57 7.99 0.77
N LEU A 35 5.63 7.11 0.43
CA LEU A 35 5.04 6.17 1.38
C LEU A 35 5.97 4.96 1.53
N THR A 36 6.26 4.61 2.78
CA THR A 36 7.20 3.55 3.13
C THR A 36 6.56 2.57 4.10
N THR A 37 6.91 1.30 4.00
CA THR A 37 6.52 0.31 5.01
C THR A 37 7.52 -0.85 5.02
N VAL A 38 7.44 -1.68 6.05
CA VAL A 38 8.25 -2.89 6.19
C VAL A 38 7.29 -4.07 6.22
N LEU A 39 7.52 -5.06 5.35
CA LEU A 39 6.61 -6.18 5.15
C LEU A 39 7.23 -7.51 5.53
N GLY A 40 6.39 -8.35 6.14
CA GLY A 40 6.63 -9.76 6.38
C GLY A 40 5.56 -10.65 5.78
N SER A 41 4.78 -11.31 6.65
CA SER A 41 3.55 -11.99 6.24
C SER A 41 2.43 -11.02 5.87
N CYS A 42 2.47 -9.79 6.38
CA CYS A 42 1.57 -8.72 5.99
C CYS A 42 1.63 -8.39 4.49
N VAL A 43 0.58 -7.75 3.99
CA VAL A 43 0.46 -7.27 2.61
C VAL A 43 0.27 -5.76 2.61
N ALA A 44 0.90 -5.07 1.65
CA ALA A 44 0.60 -3.69 1.33
C ALA A 44 0.06 -3.58 -0.10
N ALA A 45 -1.01 -2.80 -0.26
CA ALA A 45 -1.52 -2.39 -1.55
C ALA A 45 -1.21 -0.92 -1.78
N CYS A 46 -0.52 -0.62 -2.88
CA CYS A 46 -0.30 0.71 -3.39
C CYS A 46 -1.23 0.95 -4.57
N LEU A 47 -2.05 2.00 -4.49
CA LEU A 47 -2.99 2.39 -5.54
C LEU A 47 -2.67 3.80 -6.02
N THR A 48 -2.67 4.02 -7.34
CA THR A 48 -2.39 5.34 -7.93
C THR A 48 -3.33 5.61 -9.10
N ASP A 49 -3.86 6.84 -9.21
CA ASP A 49 -4.40 7.37 -10.47
C ASP A 49 -3.35 8.30 -11.10
N PRO A 50 -2.69 7.88 -12.19
CA PRO A 50 -1.59 8.64 -12.79
C PRO A 50 -2.05 9.96 -13.43
N LEU A 51 -3.33 10.08 -13.79
CA LEU A 51 -3.88 11.30 -14.39
C LEU A 51 -4.33 12.30 -13.33
N ALA A 52 -4.88 11.84 -12.22
CA ALA A 52 -5.22 12.70 -11.09
C ALA A 52 -4.00 13.08 -10.24
N GLY A 53 -2.89 12.34 -10.35
CA GLY A 53 -1.67 12.60 -9.59
C GLY A 53 -1.82 12.28 -8.09
N VAL A 54 -2.77 11.40 -7.74
CA VAL A 54 -3.02 10.97 -6.36
C VAL A 54 -2.76 9.48 -6.23
N GLY A 55 -2.15 9.10 -5.12
CA GLY A 55 -1.91 7.71 -4.78
C GLY A 55 -1.94 7.48 -3.28
N GLY A 56 -1.86 6.22 -2.90
CA GLY A 56 -1.89 5.82 -1.50
C GLY A 56 -1.43 4.40 -1.30
N MET A 57 -1.18 4.07 -0.04
CA MET A 57 -0.78 2.75 0.40
C MET A 57 -1.59 2.36 1.64
N ASN A 58 -2.02 1.10 1.71
CA ASN A 58 -2.42 0.48 2.96
C ASN A 58 -1.41 -0.60 3.37
N HIS A 59 -1.45 -1.00 4.64
CA HIS A 59 -0.71 -2.14 5.15
C HIS A 59 -1.65 -2.94 6.04
N PHE A 60 -2.06 -4.12 5.58
CA PHE A 60 -2.99 -4.97 6.32
C PHE A 60 -2.41 -6.37 6.54
N LEU A 61 -2.72 -6.94 7.70
CA LEU A 61 -2.39 -8.32 8.01
C LEU A 61 -3.53 -9.22 7.54
N LEU A 62 -3.22 -10.17 6.68
CA LEU A 62 -4.10 -11.31 6.44
C LEU A 62 -3.85 -12.34 7.55
N PRO A 63 -4.89 -12.93 8.17
CA PRO A 63 -4.70 -13.94 9.20
C PRO A 63 -3.91 -15.13 8.65
N ASP A 64 -2.81 -15.50 9.32
CA ASP A 64 -1.97 -16.64 8.93
C ASP A 64 -2.70 -17.99 9.15
N GLY A 65 -2.37 -19.00 8.32
CA GLY A 65 -2.83 -20.38 8.46
C GLY A 65 -4.19 -20.70 7.82
N ALA A 66 -4.92 -21.68 8.36
CA ALA A 66 -6.25 -22.10 7.88
C ALA A 66 -7.29 -20.95 7.87
N GLY A 67 -6.95 -19.83 8.53
CA GLY A 67 -7.68 -18.57 8.61
C GLY A 67 -7.60 -17.68 7.36
N ALA A 68 -6.57 -17.79 6.53
CA ALA A 68 -6.34 -16.89 5.39
C ALA A 68 -7.46 -16.98 4.33
N GLY A 69 -8.09 -18.15 4.21
CA GLY A 69 -9.26 -18.38 3.36
C GLY A 69 -10.61 -18.17 4.05
N THR A 70 -10.61 -17.83 5.35
CA THR A 70 -11.84 -17.60 6.10
C THR A 70 -12.51 -16.30 5.67
N ASP A 71 -13.82 -16.28 5.81
CA ASP A 71 -14.66 -15.13 5.54
C ASP A 71 -14.20 -13.88 6.31
N ALA A 72 -13.71 -14.04 7.56
CA ALA A 72 -13.17 -12.95 8.37
C ALA A 72 -11.90 -12.31 7.77
N GLY A 73 -10.93 -13.11 7.32
CA GLY A 73 -9.71 -12.61 6.67
C GLY A 73 -10.00 -11.91 5.34
N ARG A 74 -10.93 -12.48 4.55
CA ARG A 74 -11.39 -11.88 3.29
C ARG A 74 -12.10 -10.54 3.52
N ARG A 75 -12.97 -10.46 4.54
CA ARG A 75 -13.67 -9.24 4.92
C ARG A 75 -12.71 -8.15 5.40
N TYR A 76 -11.68 -8.51 6.16
CA TYR A 76 -10.68 -7.55 6.61
C TYR A 76 -9.89 -6.94 5.44
N GLY A 77 -9.37 -7.79 4.54
CA GLY A 77 -8.69 -7.32 3.33
C GLY A 77 -9.61 -6.46 2.44
N ALA A 78 -10.86 -6.89 2.24
CA ALA A 78 -11.84 -6.12 1.47
C ALA A 78 -12.12 -4.75 2.10
N TYR A 79 -12.28 -4.70 3.42
CA TYR A 79 -12.50 -3.46 4.17
C TYR A 79 -11.30 -2.50 4.04
N ALA A 80 -10.07 -3.00 4.22
CA ALA A 80 -8.86 -2.18 4.08
C ALA A 80 -8.68 -1.63 2.66
N MET A 81 -9.04 -2.40 1.64
CA MET A 81 -9.04 -1.94 0.24
C MET A 81 -10.14 -0.92 -0.02
N GLU A 82 -11.34 -1.13 0.53
CA GLU A 82 -12.47 -0.22 0.35
C GLU A 82 -12.20 1.14 0.97
N LEU A 83 -11.62 1.20 2.17
CA LEU A 83 -11.21 2.46 2.80
C LEU A 83 -10.24 3.25 1.92
N LEU A 84 -9.15 2.59 1.47
CA LEU A 84 -8.14 3.21 0.63
C LEU A 84 -8.72 3.74 -0.69
N ILE A 85 -9.51 2.92 -1.39
CA ILE A 85 -10.12 3.32 -2.67
C ILE A 85 -11.08 4.49 -2.47
N ASN A 86 -11.90 4.46 -1.42
CA ASN A 86 -12.86 5.52 -1.16
C ASN A 86 -12.18 6.86 -0.84
N GLU A 87 -11.05 6.84 -0.13
CA GLU A 87 -10.26 8.06 0.10
C GLU A 87 -9.60 8.59 -1.18
N LEU A 88 -9.07 7.71 -2.02
CA LEU A 88 -8.52 8.11 -3.32
C LEU A 88 -9.58 8.75 -4.22
N ILE A 89 -10.78 8.16 -4.27
CA ILE A 89 -11.90 8.74 -5.03
C ILE A 89 -12.30 10.10 -4.47
N LYS A 90 -12.38 10.26 -3.13
CA LYS A 90 -12.63 11.55 -2.49
C LYS A 90 -11.55 12.60 -2.82
N ALA A 91 -10.32 12.15 -3.03
CA ALA A 91 -9.20 13.00 -3.44
C ALA A 91 -9.13 13.25 -4.97
N GLY A 92 -10.11 12.78 -5.75
CA GLY A 92 -10.23 13.05 -7.17
C GLY A 92 -9.77 11.93 -8.10
N ALA A 93 -9.37 10.76 -7.56
CA ALA A 93 -9.07 9.59 -8.37
C ALA A 93 -10.32 9.03 -9.04
N ARG A 94 -10.14 8.43 -10.23
CA ARG A 94 -11.18 7.65 -10.89
C ARG A 94 -10.89 6.17 -10.75
N ARG A 95 -11.89 5.40 -10.31
CA ARG A 95 -11.76 3.96 -10.04
C ARG A 95 -11.25 3.20 -11.27
N GLU A 96 -11.71 3.59 -12.45
CA GLU A 96 -11.35 2.97 -13.73
C GLU A 96 -9.89 3.19 -14.14
N ARG A 97 -9.19 4.13 -13.49
CA ARG A 97 -7.80 4.51 -13.78
C ARG A 97 -6.82 4.05 -12.71
N LEU A 98 -7.32 3.47 -11.61
CA LEU A 98 -6.45 3.04 -10.52
C LEU A 98 -5.55 1.92 -10.98
N GLU A 99 -4.24 2.16 -10.89
CA GLU A 99 -3.20 1.15 -11.01
C GLU A 99 -2.91 0.59 -9.62
N ALA A 100 -2.82 -0.74 -9.52
CA ALA A 100 -2.55 -1.43 -8.26
C ALA A 100 -1.21 -2.15 -8.29
N LYS A 101 -0.43 -1.99 -7.21
CA LYS A 101 0.78 -2.77 -6.94
C LYS A 101 0.66 -3.40 -5.55
N LEU A 102 0.92 -4.70 -5.45
CA LEU A 102 0.81 -5.46 -4.20
C LEU A 102 2.18 -5.99 -3.80
N PHE A 103 2.51 -5.90 -2.51
CA PHE A 103 3.79 -6.33 -1.94
C PHE A 103 3.55 -7.09 -0.63
N GLY A 104 4.49 -7.96 -0.26
CA GLY A 104 4.42 -8.75 0.98
C GLY A 104 3.82 -10.15 0.80
N GLY A 105 3.22 -10.71 1.85
CA GLY A 105 2.66 -12.06 1.84
C GLY A 105 3.72 -13.17 1.92
N GLY A 106 4.92 -12.85 2.41
CA GLY A 106 6.00 -13.84 2.56
C GLY A 106 5.79 -14.76 3.76
N ARG A 107 6.11 -16.05 3.61
CA ARG A 107 6.26 -16.95 4.77
C ARG A 107 7.63 -16.77 5.38
N MET A 108 7.71 -16.05 6.50
CA MET A 108 8.99 -15.70 7.12
C MET A 108 9.64 -16.81 7.97
N PHE A 109 9.01 -17.99 8.10
CA PHE A 109 9.61 -19.14 8.82
C PHE A 109 9.32 -20.48 8.15
N ASP A 110 10.33 -21.10 7.53
CA ASP A 110 10.39 -22.55 7.24
C ASP A 110 11.79 -23.14 7.54
N SER A 111 12.59 -22.51 8.40
CA SER A 111 13.90 -23.06 8.79
C SER A 111 14.35 -22.57 10.16
N LEU A 112 13.81 -23.17 11.22
CA LEU A 112 14.58 -23.41 12.44
C LEU A 112 14.28 -24.86 12.86
N ARG A 113 15.10 -25.76 12.34
CA ARG A 113 15.33 -27.09 12.90
C ARG A 113 16.75 -27.13 13.39
#